data_AF-A0A923CVG9-F1
#
_entry.id   AF-A0A923CVG9-F1
#
_cell.length_a   1.000
_cell.length_b   1.000
_cell.length_c   1.000
_cell.angle_alpha   90.00
_cell.angle_beta   90.00
_cell.angle_gamma   90.00
#
_symmetry.space_group_name_H-M   'P 1'
#
loop_
_entity.id
_entity.type
_entity.pdbx_description
1 polymer ?
#
loop_
_entity_poly.entity_id
_entity_poly.type
_entity_poly.pdbx_seq_one_letter_code
_entity_poly.pdbx_strand_id
1 'polypeptide(L)'
;MMKRRSSYCRKMLILFGFGMLWVTADVYTEQRNVLDQVKQSTIHRKDLNQNDFAQNLPRQAVKAEMKYQGGDFWTESRKDKVERYPCYTCHTNNPEKFKGAKEMVHGDILLDHGGADKPLSCATCHLKDNPHLFKTADTTNIDMDHSYDLCGQCHFRQKQDWIGGAHGKRVLNWAGKRVVKNCTSCHNPHSPLFQKRWPKTYSPPIDK
;
A
#
# COMPACT_ATOMS: atom_id res chain seq x y z
N MET A 1 -0.72 89.73 -47.72
CA MET A 1 -2.01 90.03 -47.06
C MET A 1 -2.81 88.75 -46.93
N MET A 2 -3.32 88.49 -45.72
CA MET A 2 -4.10 87.32 -45.29
C MET A 2 -5.30 86.98 -46.18
N LYS A 3 -5.58 85.67 -46.35
CA LYS A 3 -6.88 85.04 -46.01
C LYS A 3 -6.91 83.57 -46.45
N ARG A 4 -7.07 82.65 -45.49
CA ARG A 4 -8.22 81.71 -45.40
C ARG A 4 -8.05 80.79 -44.18
N ARG A 5 -8.66 81.22 -43.08
CA ARG A 5 -9.14 80.37 -41.98
C ARG A 5 -10.24 79.46 -42.55
N SER A 6 -10.05 78.14 -42.62
CA SER A 6 -11.15 77.15 -42.70
C SER A 6 -10.58 75.73 -42.89
N SER A 7 -10.06 75.11 -41.83
CA SER A 7 -9.85 73.65 -41.83
C SER A 7 -9.83 73.00 -40.45
N TYR A 8 -10.20 73.71 -39.38
CA TYR A 8 -10.04 73.20 -38.01
C TYR A 8 -11.35 72.75 -37.32
N CYS A 9 -12.54 73.00 -37.91
CA CYS A 9 -13.80 72.69 -37.22
C CYS A 9 -14.53 71.42 -37.67
N ARG A 10 -14.02 70.66 -38.67
CA ARG A 10 -14.69 69.44 -39.16
C ARG A 10 -13.98 68.12 -38.85
N LYS A 11 -12.76 68.14 -38.33
CA LYS A 11 -12.03 66.93 -37.90
C LYS A 11 -12.12 66.65 -36.39
N MET A 12 -12.68 67.57 -35.61
CA MET A 12 -12.80 67.47 -34.14
C MET A 12 -14.12 66.83 -33.65
N LEU A 13 -14.86 66.13 -34.52
CA LEU A 13 -16.09 65.42 -34.12
C LEU A 13 -16.08 63.91 -34.45
N ILE A 14 -15.01 63.40 -35.08
CA ILE A 14 -14.86 61.95 -35.36
C ILE A 14 -13.92 61.26 -34.35
N LEU A 15 -13.09 62.02 -33.62
CA LEU A 15 -12.16 61.44 -32.64
C LEU A 15 -12.74 61.22 -31.23
N PHE A 16 -13.95 61.71 -30.93
CA PHE A 16 -14.58 61.49 -29.62
C PHE A 16 -15.55 60.30 -29.57
N GLY A 17 -15.89 59.69 -30.71
CA GLY A 17 -16.83 58.55 -30.77
C GLY A 17 -16.21 57.16 -30.61
N PHE A 18 -14.87 57.05 -30.60
CA PHE A 18 -14.16 55.76 -30.56
C PHE A 18 -13.29 55.56 -29.30
N GLY A 19 -13.33 56.50 -28.34
CA GLY A 19 -12.54 56.44 -27.11
C GLY A 19 -13.27 55.85 -25.90
N MET A 20 -14.54 55.48 -26.04
CA MET A 20 -15.41 55.09 -24.92
C MET A 20 -15.96 53.66 -25.07
N LEU A 21 -15.12 52.74 -25.56
CA LEU A 21 -15.46 51.32 -25.69
C LEU A 21 -14.33 50.38 -25.24
N TRP A 22 -13.43 50.86 -24.37
CA TRP A 22 -12.30 50.09 -23.82
C TRP A 22 -12.10 50.35 -22.31
N VAL A 23 -13.17 50.46 -21.52
CA VAL A 23 -13.08 50.58 -20.05
C VAL A 23 -13.97 49.57 -19.32
N THR A 24 -14.32 48.44 -19.94
CA THR A 24 -15.05 47.36 -19.25
C THR A 24 -14.40 46.02 -19.55
N ALA A 25 -13.14 45.81 -19.18
CA ALA A 25 -12.53 44.49 -19.28
C ALA A 25 -11.41 44.19 -18.27
N ASP A 26 -11.31 44.88 -17.14
CA ASP A 26 -10.36 44.48 -16.08
C ASP A 26 -11.03 44.15 -14.74
N VAL A 27 -12.27 43.63 -14.80
CA VAL A 27 -12.87 42.90 -13.67
C VAL A 27 -12.98 41.43 -14.05
N TYR A 28 -11.86 40.84 -14.46
CA TYR A 28 -11.73 39.39 -14.60
C TYR A 28 -10.80 38.87 -13.49
N THR A 29 -11.46 38.46 -12.41
CA THR A 29 -11.06 37.38 -11.50
C THR A 29 -9.66 37.43 -10.89
N GLU A 30 -9.54 37.96 -9.67
CA GLU A 30 -8.42 37.69 -8.76
C GLU A 30 -8.35 36.22 -8.27
N GLN A 31 -9.14 35.30 -8.85
CA GLN A 31 -9.08 33.89 -8.52
C GLN A 31 -7.96 33.21 -9.33
N ARG A 32 -6.74 33.27 -8.79
CA ARG A 32 -5.64 32.43 -9.28
C ARG A 32 -6.08 30.97 -9.27
N ASN A 33 -5.89 30.27 -10.39
CA ASN A 33 -6.15 28.84 -10.48
C ASN A 33 -5.35 28.11 -9.40
N VAL A 34 -5.98 27.17 -8.70
CA VAL A 34 -5.34 26.33 -7.68
C VAL A 34 -4.06 25.67 -8.21
N LEU A 35 -4.04 25.31 -9.49
CA LEU A 35 -2.86 24.73 -10.14
C LEU A 35 -1.69 25.71 -10.21
N ASP A 36 -1.94 27.00 -10.41
CA ASP A 36 -0.90 28.02 -10.46
C ASP A 36 -0.39 28.35 -9.06
N GLN A 37 -1.25 28.30 -8.05
CA GLN A 37 -0.87 28.42 -6.64
C GLN A 37 0.00 27.24 -6.19
N VAL A 38 -0.32 26.00 -6.62
CA VAL A 38 0.48 24.81 -6.31
C VAL A 38 1.86 24.88 -6.98
N LYS A 39 1.94 25.32 -8.25
CA LYS A 39 3.21 25.48 -8.96
C LYS A 39 4.12 26.55 -8.35
N GLN A 40 3.52 27.64 -7.84
CA GLN A 40 4.25 28.73 -7.20
C GLN A 40 4.56 28.46 -5.73
N SER A 41 3.91 27.45 -5.11
CA SER A 41 4.28 27.01 -3.78
C SER A 41 5.69 26.41 -3.84
N THR A 42 6.64 27.06 -3.17
CA THR A 42 7.88 26.39 -2.79
C THR A 42 7.46 25.28 -1.85
N ILE A 43 7.46 24.04 -2.35
CA ILE A 43 7.30 22.87 -1.49
C ILE A 43 8.50 22.92 -0.55
N HIS A 44 8.32 23.52 0.63
CA HIS A 44 9.12 23.20 1.79
C HIS A 44 8.75 21.77 2.09
N ARG A 45 9.36 20.84 1.35
CA ARG A 45 9.31 19.42 1.64
C ARG A 45 10.10 19.32 2.93
N LYS A 46 9.41 19.60 4.05
CA LYS A 46 9.85 19.17 5.36
C LYS A 46 10.09 17.70 5.13
N ASP A 47 11.37 17.31 5.11
CA ASP A 47 11.77 15.97 4.75
C ASP A 47 10.89 15.06 5.58
N LEU A 48 10.01 14.26 4.95
CA LEU A 48 9.13 13.34 5.68
C LEU A 48 9.95 12.34 6.53
N ASN A 49 11.27 12.36 6.34
CA ASN A 49 12.30 11.62 7.05
C ASN A 49 12.83 12.31 8.33
N GLN A 50 12.41 13.53 8.68
CA GLN A 50 12.92 14.27 9.86
C GLN A 50 12.16 13.99 11.17
N ASN A 51 11.10 13.17 11.15
CA ASN A 51 10.44 12.75 12.37
C ASN A 51 11.13 11.48 12.89
N ASP A 52 11.63 11.47 14.12
CA ASP A 52 12.28 10.28 14.72
C ASP A 52 11.37 9.03 14.73
N PHE A 53 10.05 9.24 14.80
CA PHE A 53 9.04 8.18 14.65
C PHE A 53 9.00 7.53 13.26
N ALA A 54 9.51 8.20 12.23
CA ALA A 54 9.58 7.71 10.85
C ALA A 54 10.85 6.86 10.61
N GLN A 55 11.86 6.99 11.46
CA GLN A 55 13.17 6.35 11.31
C GLN A 55 13.25 4.96 11.98
N ASN A 56 12.47 4.76 13.06
CA ASN A 56 12.52 3.55 13.87
C ASN A 56 11.64 2.42 13.31
N LEU A 57 12.23 1.24 13.16
CA LEU A 57 11.49 0.04 12.79
C LEU A 57 10.73 -0.49 14.01
N PRO A 58 9.51 -1.04 13.82
CA PRO A 58 8.85 -1.85 14.83
C PRO A 58 9.78 -2.99 15.29
N ARG A 59 9.68 -3.37 16.57
CA ARG A 59 10.52 -4.40 17.19
C ARG A 59 10.54 -5.75 16.45
N GLN A 60 9.51 -6.04 15.66
CA GLN A 60 9.30 -7.29 14.93
C GLN A 60 9.25 -7.06 13.41
N ALA A 61 10.01 -6.10 12.90
CA ALA A 61 10.12 -5.85 11.47
C ALA A 61 11.17 -6.79 10.84
N VAL A 62 10.77 -7.50 9.79
CA VAL A 62 11.63 -8.38 8.99
C VAL A 62 11.87 -7.72 7.64
N LYS A 63 13.12 -7.65 7.19
CA LYS A 63 13.44 -7.07 5.87
C LYS A 63 12.85 -7.96 4.78
N ALA A 64 12.20 -7.35 3.80
CA ALA A 64 11.69 -8.05 2.64
C ALA A 64 12.83 -8.46 1.70
N GLU A 65 12.67 -9.59 1.02
CA GLU A 65 13.68 -10.14 0.10
C GLU A 65 13.74 -9.40 -1.25
N MET A 66 12.77 -8.52 -1.52
CA MET A 66 12.73 -7.69 -2.71
C MET A 66 12.75 -6.20 -2.40
N LYS A 67 12.99 -5.40 -3.44
CA LYS A 67 13.06 -3.94 -3.37
C LYS A 67 11.74 -3.30 -3.80
N TYR A 68 11.44 -2.15 -3.20
CA TYR A 68 10.36 -1.26 -3.59
C TYR A 68 10.96 0.06 -4.09
N GLN A 69 10.66 0.43 -5.34
CA GLN A 69 11.22 1.64 -5.99
C GLN A 69 12.77 1.72 -5.88
N GLY A 70 13.45 0.58 -5.95
CA GLY A 70 14.91 0.49 -5.82
C GLY A 70 15.44 0.52 -4.38
N GLY A 71 14.59 0.72 -3.37
CA GLY A 71 14.96 0.74 -1.96
C GLY A 71 14.50 -0.49 -1.18
N ASP A 72 15.09 -0.69 -0.01
CA ASP A 72 14.68 -1.72 0.94
C ASP A 72 13.34 -1.36 1.60
N PHE A 73 12.56 -2.39 1.95
CA PHE A 73 11.40 -2.26 2.80
C PHE A 73 11.27 -3.47 3.74
N TRP A 74 10.32 -3.41 4.67
CA TRP A 74 10.13 -4.40 5.72
C TRP A 74 8.68 -4.89 5.77
N THR A 75 8.50 -6.06 6.36
CA THR A 75 7.20 -6.64 6.75
C THR A 75 7.16 -6.86 8.26
N GLU A 76 5.98 -7.06 8.83
CA GLU A 76 5.87 -7.65 10.16
C GLU A 76 6.29 -9.13 10.14
N SER A 77 6.93 -9.59 11.23
CA SER A 77 7.19 -11.00 11.47
C SER A 77 5.87 -11.78 11.54
N ARG A 78 5.93 -13.03 11.10
CA ARG A 78 4.86 -14.00 11.19
C ARG A 78 5.07 -14.92 12.39
N LYS A 79 6.31 -15.33 12.67
CA LYS A 79 6.62 -16.33 13.70
C LYS A 79 6.14 -15.93 15.08
N ASP A 80 6.23 -14.65 15.42
CA ASP A 80 5.75 -14.09 16.67
C ASP A 80 4.21 -14.03 16.79
N LYS A 81 3.49 -14.21 15.68
CA LYS A 81 2.02 -14.29 15.63
C LYS A 81 1.50 -15.73 15.66
N VAL A 82 2.38 -16.72 15.68
CA VAL A 82 2.01 -18.14 15.78
C VAL A 82 2.04 -18.55 17.25
N GLU A 83 0.88 -18.93 17.79
CA GLU A 83 0.70 -19.24 19.21
C GLU A 83 1.66 -20.34 19.71
N ARG A 84 1.87 -21.39 18.90
CA ARG A 84 2.73 -22.54 19.22
C ARG A 84 4.01 -22.56 18.36
N TYR A 85 4.82 -21.51 18.50
CA TYR A 85 6.15 -21.42 17.91
C TYR A 85 7.22 -21.49 19.02
N PRO A 86 8.36 -22.17 18.82
CA PRO A 86 8.81 -22.82 17.58
C PRO A 86 8.27 -24.23 17.36
N CYS A 87 8.05 -24.60 16.10
CA CYS A 87 7.43 -25.89 15.73
C CYS A 87 8.29 -27.10 16.12
N TYR A 88 9.61 -26.94 16.20
CA TYR A 88 10.54 -28.02 16.57
C TYR A 88 10.40 -28.46 18.03
N THR A 89 9.70 -27.69 18.88
CA THR A 89 9.38 -28.15 20.25
C THR A 89 8.60 -29.46 20.23
N CYS A 90 7.81 -29.70 19.19
CA CYS A 90 7.11 -30.98 18.98
C CYS A 90 7.60 -31.74 17.73
N HIS A 91 8.01 -31.05 16.66
CA HIS A 91 8.53 -31.66 15.44
C HIS A 91 10.04 -31.92 15.55
N THR A 92 10.40 -32.97 16.30
CA THR A 92 11.78 -33.43 16.46
C THR A 92 12.09 -34.62 15.54
N ASN A 93 13.38 -34.96 15.40
CA ASN A 93 13.82 -36.13 14.63
C ASN A 93 13.43 -37.48 15.26
N ASN A 94 12.95 -37.48 16.51
CA ASN A 94 12.45 -38.66 17.21
C ASN A 94 11.07 -38.37 17.78
N PRO A 95 10.03 -38.26 16.92
CA PRO A 95 8.69 -38.00 17.39
C PRO A 95 8.23 -39.24 18.13
N GLU A 96 8.10 -39.18 19.45
CA GLU A 96 7.24 -40.12 20.14
C GLU A 96 5.86 -39.98 19.50
N LYS A 97 5.47 -40.98 18.70
CA LYS A 97 4.24 -40.95 17.90
C LYS A 97 3.06 -41.10 18.83
N PHE A 98 2.67 -40.01 19.47
CA PHE A 98 1.42 -39.96 20.21
C PHE A 98 0.26 -40.09 19.21
N LYS A 99 -0.56 -41.14 19.36
CA LYS A 99 -1.77 -41.29 18.55
C LYS A 99 -2.70 -40.10 18.82
N GLY A 100 -3.09 -39.38 17.77
CA GLY A 100 -3.95 -38.20 17.89
C GLY A 100 -3.22 -36.85 18.06
N ALA A 101 -1.88 -36.82 17.96
CA ALA A 101 -1.12 -35.56 18.07
C ALA A 101 -1.52 -34.50 17.03
N LYS A 102 -1.90 -34.93 15.81
CA LYS A 102 -2.35 -34.04 14.75
C LYS A 102 -3.64 -33.33 15.15
N GLU A 103 -4.63 -34.08 15.60
CA GLU A 103 -5.94 -33.57 16.02
C GLU A 103 -5.83 -32.67 17.25
N MET A 104 -4.93 -33.01 18.18
CA MET A 104 -4.69 -32.21 19.39
C MET A 104 -4.08 -30.83 19.10
N VAL A 105 -3.11 -30.75 18.17
CA VAL A 105 -2.31 -29.52 17.98
C VAL A 105 -2.74 -28.71 16.74
N HIS A 106 -3.31 -29.37 15.74
CA HIS A 106 -3.70 -28.76 14.45
C HIS A 106 -5.17 -29.04 14.09
N GLY A 107 -5.99 -29.58 15.00
CA GLY A 107 -7.37 -29.96 14.73
C GLY A 107 -8.32 -28.79 14.45
N ASP A 108 -7.91 -27.57 14.81
CA ASP A 108 -8.62 -26.31 14.53
C ASP A 108 -8.30 -25.74 13.14
N ILE A 109 -7.40 -26.36 12.38
CA ILE A 109 -6.99 -25.91 11.05
C ILE A 109 -7.81 -26.63 9.97
N LEU A 110 -8.70 -25.88 9.32
CA LEU A 110 -9.33 -26.29 8.07
C LEU A 110 -8.53 -25.74 6.88
N LEU A 111 -8.01 -26.65 6.04
CA LEU A 111 -7.38 -26.29 4.77
C LEU A 111 -8.43 -26.27 3.66
N ASP A 112 -8.74 -25.08 3.18
CA ASP A 112 -9.64 -24.80 2.07
C ASP A 112 -8.90 -23.92 1.05
N HIS A 113 -8.01 -24.56 0.30
CA HIS A 113 -7.21 -23.89 -0.71
C HIS A 113 -6.83 -24.85 -1.84
N GLY A 114 -6.82 -24.35 -3.08
CA GLY A 114 -6.72 -25.15 -4.30
C GLY A 114 -8.02 -25.15 -5.10
N GLY A 115 -8.00 -25.80 -6.26
CA GLY A 115 -9.23 -26.03 -7.03
C GLY A 115 -10.04 -27.18 -6.42
N ALA A 116 -11.35 -27.24 -6.68
CA ALA A 116 -12.18 -28.35 -6.23
C ALA A 116 -11.70 -29.71 -6.78
N ASP A 117 -11.11 -29.70 -7.98
CA ASP A 117 -10.48 -30.85 -8.64
C ASP A 117 -9.07 -31.16 -8.12
N LYS A 118 -8.39 -30.16 -7.54
CA LYS A 118 -6.99 -30.25 -7.09
C LYS A 118 -6.82 -29.46 -5.78
N PRO A 119 -7.36 -29.96 -4.65
CA PRO A 119 -7.13 -29.36 -3.36
C PRO A 119 -5.65 -29.47 -2.98
N LEU A 120 -5.13 -28.41 -2.35
CA LEU A 120 -3.77 -28.43 -1.84
C LEU A 120 -3.71 -29.21 -0.53
N SER A 121 -2.51 -29.67 -0.19
CA SER A 121 -2.23 -30.32 1.08
C SER A 121 -1.30 -29.47 1.93
N CYS A 122 -1.18 -29.76 3.23
CA CYS A 122 -0.23 -29.07 4.11
C CYS A 122 1.20 -29.14 3.53
N ALA A 123 1.56 -30.29 2.95
CA ALA A 123 2.86 -30.56 2.36
C ALA A 123 3.08 -29.89 1.00
N THR A 124 2.08 -29.21 0.43
CA THR A 124 2.26 -28.34 -0.72
C THR A 124 3.04 -27.09 -0.32
N CYS A 125 2.71 -26.52 0.83
CA CYS A 125 3.29 -25.27 1.31
C CYS A 125 4.39 -25.49 2.35
N HIS A 126 4.22 -26.44 3.27
CA HIS A 126 5.17 -26.73 4.33
C HIS A 126 6.11 -27.87 3.97
N LEU A 127 7.35 -27.82 4.47
CA LEU A 127 8.23 -28.98 4.45
C LEU A 127 7.76 -30.01 5.48
N LYS A 128 7.74 -31.28 5.06
CA LYS A 128 7.29 -32.39 5.90
C LYS A 128 8.12 -32.53 7.18
N ASP A 129 9.44 -32.43 7.04
CA ASP A 129 10.38 -32.66 8.15
C ASP A 129 10.73 -31.37 8.90
N ASN A 130 10.41 -30.20 8.30
CA ASN A 130 10.67 -28.88 8.89
C ASN A 130 9.47 -27.95 8.65
N PRO A 131 8.32 -28.17 9.31
CA PRO A 131 7.08 -27.44 9.01
C PRO A 131 7.14 -25.94 9.31
N HIS A 132 8.17 -25.46 10.01
CA HIS A 132 8.44 -24.02 10.19
C HIS A 132 9.10 -23.37 8.95
N LEU A 133 9.32 -24.14 7.88
CA LEU A 133 9.82 -23.67 6.59
C LEU A 133 8.82 -24.02 5.49
N PHE A 134 8.75 -23.12 4.51
CA PHE A 134 7.92 -23.30 3.33
C PHE A 134 8.70 -23.86 2.15
N LYS A 135 8.00 -24.61 1.31
CA LYS A 135 8.51 -25.11 0.04
C LYS A 135 8.62 -24.00 -0.98
N THR A 136 9.62 -24.13 -1.83
CA THR A 136 9.75 -23.38 -3.07
C THR A 136 9.80 -24.34 -4.26
N ALA A 137 9.70 -23.79 -5.47
CA ALA A 137 9.94 -24.51 -6.71
C ALA A 137 11.45 -24.78 -6.99
N ASP A 138 12.35 -23.89 -6.56
CA ASP A 138 13.79 -23.90 -6.81
C ASP A 138 14.66 -24.50 -5.67
N THR A 139 14.10 -25.41 -4.87
CA THR A 139 14.75 -26.14 -3.75
C THR A 139 15.23 -25.32 -2.53
N THR A 140 15.23 -23.99 -2.59
CA THR A 140 15.53 -23.10 -1.45
C THR A 140 14.35 -22.88 -0.50
N ASN A 141 14.47 -23.28 0.76
CA ASN A 141 13.33 -23.14 1.68
C ASN A 141 13.03 -21.68 2.00
N ILE A 142 11.74 -21.33 2.08
CA ILE A 142 11.29 -19.97 2.42
C ILE A 142 10.98 -19.91 3.91
N ASP A 143 11.47 -18.88 4.58
CA ASP A 143 11.17 -18.66 6.00
C ASP A 143 9.72 -18.19 6.21
N MET A 144 9.11 -18.56 7.34
CA MET A 144 7.72 -18.17 7.64
C MET A 144 7.46 -16.66 7.64
N ASP A 145 8.46 -15.86 8.00
CA ASP A 145 8.35 -14.39 7.96
C ASP A 145 8.21 -13.85 6.53
N HIS A 146 8.59 -14.64 5.53
CA HIS A 146 8.54 -14.31 4.11
C HIS A 146 7.37 -15.01 3.39
N SER A 147 6.23 -15.20 4.07
CA SER A 147 5.06 -15.86 3.49
C SER A 147 4.57 -15.29 2.15
N TYR A 148 4.86 -14.02 1.86
CA TYR A 148 4.58 -13.40 0.55
C TYR A 148 5.35 -14.06 -0.60
N ASP A 149 6.55 -14.63 -0.36
CA ASP A 149 7.30 -15.37 -1.37
C ASP A 149 6.65 -16.71 -1.68
N LEU A 150 6.17 -17.42 -0.65
CA LEU A 150 5.37 -18.63 -0.82
C LEU A 150 4.11 -18.36 -1.64
N CYS A 151 3.29 -17.38 -1.21
CA CYS A 151 2.05 -17.06 -1.91
C CYS A 151 2.32 -16.63 -3.35
N GLY A 152 3.40 -15.90 -3.59
CA GLY A 152 3.79 -15.38 -4.90
C GLY A 152 4.19 -16.45 -5.92
N GLN A 153 4.46 -17.68 -5.51
CA GLN A 153 4.73 -18.79 -6.44
C GLN A 153 3.54 -19.05 -7.36
N CYS A 154 2.30 -18.85 -6.88
CA CYS A 154 1.08 -18.96 -7.69
C CYS A 154 0.38 -17.60 -7.86
N HIS A 155 0.37 -16.75 -6.83
CA HIS A 155 -0.30 -15.44 -6.80
C HIS A 155 0.68 -14.30 -7.14
N PHE A 156 1.41 -14.46 -8.24
CA PHE A 156 2.47 -13.52 -8.64
C PHE A 156 1.95 -12.10 -8.86
N ARG A 157 0.75 -11.92 -9.42
CA ARG A 157 0.15 -10.59 -9.63
C ARG A 157 -0.12 -9.87 -8.30
N GLN A 158 -0.74 -10.57 -7.34
CA GLN A 158 -1.02 -10.03 -6.02
C GLN A 158 0.27 -9.69 -5.26
N LYS A 159 1.31 -10.53 -5.40
CA LYS A 159 2.65 -10.22 -4.87
C LYS A 159 3.21 -8.95 -5.50
N GLN A 160 3.12 -8.78 -6.82
CA GLN A 160 3.58 -7.55 -7.49
C GLN A 160 2.82 -6.31 -7.01
N ASP A 161 1.50 -6.39 -6.87
CA ASP A 161 0.69 -5.29 -6.33
C ASP A 161 1.06 -4.96 -4.88
N TRP A 162 1.38 -5.97 -4.06
CA TRP A 162 1.83 -5.81 -2.68
C TRP A 162 3.23 -5.18 -2.60
N ILE A 163 4.16 -5.61 -3.45
CA ILE A 163 5.49 -4.99 -3.58
C ILE A 163 5.32 -3.52 -3.98
N GLY A 164 4.53 -3.26 -5.03
CA GLY A 164 4.25 -1.91 -5.55
C GLY A 164 3.43 -1.02 -4.63
N GLY A 165 2.88 -1.57 -3.53
CA GLY A 165 2.10 -0.82 -2.54
C GLY A 165 0.67 -0.51 -2.94
N ALA A 166 0.18 -1.06 -4.07
CA ALA A 166 -1.25 -1.08 -4.40
C ALA A 166 -2.03 -2.04 -3.50
N HIS A 167 -1.33 -3.03 -2.92
CA HIS A 167 -1.87 -3.98 -1.97
C HIS A 167 -1.07 -3.99 -0.66
N GLY A 168 -1.70 -4.44 0.43
CA GLY A 168 -1.10 -4.44 1.77
C GLY A 168 -1.28 -3.10 2.49
N LYS A 169 -1.25 -3.15 3.83
CA LYS A 169 -1.42 -1.98 4.70
C LYS A 169 -0.08 -1.63 5.35
N ARG A 170 0.31 -0.35 5.35
CA ARG A 170 1.48 0.09 6.13
C ARG A 170 1.26 -0.10 7.62
N VAL A 171 2.32 -0.50 8.31
CA VAL A 171 2.36 -0.64 9.77
C VAL A 171 2.74 0.73 10.35
N LEU A 172 2.01 1.14 11.40
CA LEU A 172 2.12 2.44 12.08
C LEU A 172 1.78 3.66 11.22
N ASN A 173 2.72 4.17 10.41
CA ASN A 173 2.58 5.45 9.73
C ASN A 173 3.05 5.41 8.27
N TRP A 174 2.72 6.46 7.51
CA TRP A 174 3.05 6.56 6.08
C TRP A 174 4.44 7.14 5.83
N ALA A 175 5.04 7.79 6.82
CA ALA A 175 6.33 8.46 6.71
C ALA A 175 7.50 7.49 7.00
N GLY A 176 8.68 7.78 6.43
CA GLY A 176 9.90 7.02 6.68
C GLY A 176 9.87 5.56 6.21
N LYS A 177 10.52 4.67 6.97
CA LYS A 177 10.76 3.28 6.54
C LYS A 177 9.45 2.55 6.23
N ARG A 178 9.36 1.96 5.05
CA ARG A 178 8.18 1.20 4.63
C ARG A 178 8.12 -0.13 5.35
N VAL A 179 7.25 -0.22 6.34
CA VAL A 179 6.87 -1.49 6.97
C VAL A 179 5.44 -1.80 6.55
N VAL A 180 5.19 -2.97 5.98
CA VAL A 180 3.86 -3.38 5.50
C VAL A 180 3.40 -4.67 6.15
N LYS A 181 2.09 -4.83 6.27
CA LYS A 181 1.48 -6.09 6.70
C LYS A 181 1.77 -7.17 5.66
N ASN A 182 2.05 -8.37 6.16
CA ASN A 182 2.23 -9.56 5.33
C ASN A 182 0.88 -10.06 4.79
N CYS A 183 0.88 -10.94 3.79
CA CYS A 183 -0.35 -11.50 3.20
C CYS A 183 -1.23 -12.15 4.29
N THR A 184 -0.59 -12.91 5.16
CA THR A 184 -1.23 -13.70 6.21
C THR A 184 -1.68 -12.89 7.42
N SER A 185 -1.45 -11.57 7.41
CA SER A 185 -1.93 -10.64 8.43
C SER A 185 -3.37 -10.22 8.23
N CYS A 186 -3.87 -10.36 7.00
CA CYS A 186 -5.25 -10.06 6.63
C CYS A 186 -5.98 -11.32 6.13
N HIS A 187 -5.26 -12.21 5.44
CA HIS A 187 -5.80 -13.46 4.91
C HIS A 187 -5.51 -14.62 5.86
N ASN A 188 -6.47 -15.53 6.03
CA ASN A 188 -6.21 -16.82 6.67
C ASN A 188 -5.32 -17.64 5.71
N PRO A 189 -4.09 -18.05 6.09
CA PRO A 189 -3.19 -18.78 5.19
C PRO A 189 -3.76 -20.14 4.71
N HIS A 190 -4.69 -20.73 5.46
CA HIS A 190 -5.31 -22.01 5.12
C HIS A 190 -6.66 -21.87 4.42
N SER A 191 -7.23 -20.66 4.38
CA SER A 191 -8.42 -20.32 3.58
C SER A 191 -8.33 -18.85 3.16
N PRO A 192 -7.48 -18.50 2.18
CA PRO A 192 -7.12 -17.11 1.92
C PRO A 192 -8.24 -16.27 1.30
N LEU A 193 -9.21 -16.91 0.65
CA LEU A 193 -10.29 -16.20 -0.03
C LEU A 193 -11.21 -15.52 0.98
N PHE A 194 -11.44 -14.21 0.82
CA PHE A 194 -12.48 -13.55 1.59
C PHE A 194 -13.86 -13.98 1.09
N GLN A 195 -14.67 -14.50 2.01
CA GLN A 195 -16.08 -14.77 1.73
C GLN A 195 -16.81 -13.48 1.36
N LYS A 196 -17.75 -13.60 0.41
CA LYS A 196 -18.61 -12.46 0.04
C LYS A 196 -19.37 -12.01 1.28
N ARG A 197 -19.21 -10.74 1.62
CA ARG A 197 -19.85 -10.12 2.78
C ARG A 197 -20.17 -8.67 2.47
N TRP A 198 -21.13 -8.13 3.22
CA TRP A 198 -21.37 -6.69 3.20
C TRP A 198 -20.13 -5.93 3.70
N PRO A 199 -19.86 -4.72 3.17
CA PRO A 199 -18.84 -3.85 3.73
C PRO A 199 -19.11 -3.65 5.22
N LYS A 200 -18.07 -3.72 6.06
CA LYS A 200 -18.22 -3.26 7.44
C LYS A 200 -18.32 -1.74 7.38
N THR A 201 -19.50 -1.20 7.60
CA THR A 201 -19.66 0.23 7.88
C THR A 201 -19.14 0.47 9.29
N TYR A 202 -18.10 1.29 9.42
CA TYR A 202 -17.77 1.90 10.70
C TYR A 202 -18.41 3.27 10.70
N SER A 203 -19.52 3.40 11.42
CA SER A 203 -20.04 4.70 11.81
C SER A 203 -19.42 5.01 13.17
N PRO A 204 -18.54 6.03 13.28
CA PRO A 204 -18.17 6.54 14.60
C PRO A 204 -19.47 6.82 15.37
N PRO A 205 -19.53 6.51 16.68
CA PRO A 205 -20.68 6.92 17.47
C PRO A 205 -20.84 8.43 17.31
N ILE A 206 -22.02 8.86 16.86
CA ILE A 206 -22.39 10.27 16.89
C ILE A 206 -22.73 10.53 18.37
N ASP A 207 -21.80 11.18 19.04
CA ASP A 207 -22.00 11.82 20.32
C ASP A 207 -23.30 12.64 20.30
N LYS A 208 -24.20 12.35 21.24
CA LYS A 208 -25.47 13.06 21.44
C LYS A 208 -25.29 14.26 22.36
#